data_AF-A0A518GWX1-F1
#
_entry.id   AF-A0A518GWX1-F1
#
_cell.length_a   1.000
_cell.length_b   1.000
_cell.length_c   1.000
_cell.angle_alpha   90.00
_cell.angle_beta   90.00
_cell.angle_gamma   90.00
#
_symmetry.space_group_name_H-M   'P 1'
#
loop_
_entity.id
_entity.type
_entity.pdbx_description
1 polymer ?
#
loop_
_entity_poly.entity_id
_entity_poly.type
_entity_poly.pdbx_seq_one_letter_code
_entity_poly.pdbx_strand_id
1 'polypeptide(L)'
;MSQATPPPADPEHLARLRTDLVESARLLRDAHHLDPEERARLAELIDELGQALDPAAPPETAAHLASSASALARALHERRDEGLLSSTRARLDEAAAHAEAEAPFATQVVRRFLDLLAQIGI
;
A
#
# COMPACT_ATOMS: atom_id res chain seq x y z
N MET A 1 18.10 -28.70 10.23
CA MET A 1 18.00 -27.22 10.23
C MET A 1 16.60 -26.88 10.69
N SER A 2 16.46 -26.42 11.94
CA SER A 2 15.16 -26.01 12.49
C SER A 2 14.86 -24.61 11.97
N GLN A 3 13.91 -24.48 11.03
CA GLN A 3 13.33 -23.16 10.75
C GLN A 3 12.45 -22.81 11.94
N ALA A 4 12.90 -21.85 12.75
CA ALA A 4 12.04 -21.19 13.71
C ALA A 4 11.02 -20.37 12.90
N THR A 5 9.74 -20.70 13.02
CA THR A 5 8.67 -19.83 12.52
C THR A 5 8.90 -18.44 13.12
N PRO A 6 9.01 -17.37 12.31
CA PRO A 6 9.13 -16.03 12.84
C PRO A 6 7.94 -15.74 13.77
N PRO A 7 8.15 -15.00 14.87
CA PRO A 7 7.05 -14.63 15.74
C PRO A 7 5.98 -13.88 14.92
N PRO A 8 4.69 -14.13 15.19
CA PRO A 8 3.61 -13.40 14.53
C PRO A 8 3.81 -11.89 14.74
N ALA A 9 3.35 -11.10 13.78
CA ALA A 9 3.43 -9.66 13.86
C ALA A 9 2.76 -9.15 15.15
N ASP A 10 3.44 -8.23 15.84
CA ASP A 10 2.89 -7.58 17.03
C ASP A 10 1.58 -6.85 16.65
N PRO A 11 0.45 -7.15 17.32
CA PRO A 11 -0.82 -6.49 17.03
C PRO A 11 -0.75 -4.97 17.14
N GLU A 12 0.10 -4.41 18.01
CA GLU A 12 0.31 -2.97 18.07
C GLU A 12 1.00 -2.42 16.82
N HIS A 13 1.95 -3.18 16.26
CA HIS A 13 2.64 -2.80 15.05
C HIS A 13 1.69 -2.76 13.86
N LEU A 14 0.85 -3.80 13.70
CA LEU A 14 -0.17 -3.83 12.65
C LEU A 14 -1.21 -2.71 12.81
N ALA A 15 -1.61 -2.40 14.04
CA ALA A 15 -2.51 -1.29 14.30
C ALA A 15 -1.90 0.04 13.80
N ARG A 16 -0.59 0.27 14.03
CA ARG A 16 0.11 1.46 13.53
C ARG A 16 0.16 1.50 12.00
N LEU A 17 0.52 0.39 11.35
CA LEU A 17 0.52 0.30 9.88
C LEU A 17 -0.86 0.59 9.29
N ARG A 18 -1.94 0.10 9.93
CA ARG A 18 -3.31 0.40 9.53
C ARG A 18 -3.66 1.87 9.70
N THR A 19 -3.25 2.49 10.81
CA THR A 19 -3.43 3.93 11.02
C THR A 19 -2.73 4.74 9.94
N ASP A 20 -1.48 4.40 9.60
CA ASP A 20 -0.72 5.09 8.56
C ASP A 20 -1.38 4.99 7.18
N LEU A 21 -1.96 3.83 6.86
CA LEU A 21 -2.73 3.63 5.62
C LEU A 21 -4.03 4.45 5.61
N VAL A 22 -4.76 4.51 6.73
CA VAL A 22 -5.97 5.35 6.83
C VAL A 22 -5.65 6.83 6.63
N GLU A 23 -4.56 7.32 7.20
CA GLU A 23 -4.12 8.70 6.95
C GLU A 23 -3.69 8.89 5.48
N SER A 24 -3.04 7.89 4.87
CA SER A 24 -2.68 7.92 3.45
C SER A 24 -3.90 7.96 2.53
N ALA A 25 -4.96 7.21 2.86
CA ALA A 25 -6.23 7.24 2.13
C ALA A 25 -6.89 8.63 2.24
N ARG A 26 -6.81 9.29 3.40
CA ARG A 26 -7.29 10.68 3.56
C ARG A 26 -6.51 11.65 2.67
N LEU A 27 -5.18 11.55 2.62
CA LEU A 27 -4.35 12.36 1.73
C LEU A 27 -4.77 12.19 0.26
N LEU A 28 -5.07 10.97 -0.17
CA LEU A 28 -5.56 10.72 -1.53
C LEU A 28 -6.91 11.39 -1.78
N ARG A 29 -7.86 11.38 -0.83
CA ARG A 29 -9.14 12.10 -0.97
C ARG A 29 -8.95 13.61 -1.13
N ASP A 30 -7.89 14.15 -0.56
CA ASP A 30 -7.52 15.57 -0.64
C ASP A 30 -6.63 15.91 -1.86
N ALA A 31 -6.29 14.92 -2.70
CA ALA A 31 -5.54 15.11 -3.93
C ALA A 31 -6.41 15.76 -5.04
N HIS A 32 -6.69 17.06 -4.90
CA HIS A 32 -7.60 17.83 -5.78
C HIS A 32 -7.20 17.92 -7.27
N HIS A 33 -6.01 17.44 -7.62
CA HIS A 33 -5.55 17.40 -9.01
C HIS A 33 -5.96 16.11 -9.74
N LEU A 34 -6.47 15.12 -9.01
CA LEU A 34 -7.07 13.91 -9.56
C LEU A 34 -8.58 14.09 -9.69
N ASP A 35 -9.21 13.35 -10.60
CA ASP A 35 -10.66 13.40 -10.72
C ASP A 35 -11.34 12.89 -9.43
N PRO A 36 -12.51 13.46 -9.04
CA PRO A 36 -13.14 13.14 -7.77
C PRO A 36 -13.48 11.67 -7.56
N GLU A 37 -13.77 10.96 -8.63
CA GLU A 37 -14.06 9.52 -8.63
C GLU A 37 -12.77 8.70 -8.48
N GLU A 38 -11.70 9.08 -9.18
CA GLU A 38 -10.41 8.39 -9.17
C GLU A 38 -9.75 8.49 -7.79
N ARG A 39 -9.73 9.69 -7.20
CA ARG A 39 -9.20 9.88 -5.84
C ARG A 39 -9.97 9.06 -4.78
N ALA A 40 -11.28 8.89 -4.96
CA ALA A 40 -12.11 8.11 -4.04
C ALA A 40 -11.75 6.62 -4.16
N ARG A 41 -11.67 6.10 -5.38
CA ARG A 41 -11.27 4.70 -5.62
C ARG A 41 -9.86 4.39 -5.16
N LEU A 42 -8.90 5.29 -5.40
CA LEU A 42 -7.52 5.14 -4.91
C LEU A 42 -7.47 5.11 -3.37
N ALA A 43 -8.21 6.00 -2.70
CA ALA A 43 -8.31 6.01 -1.25
C ALA A 43 -8.97 4.72 -0.70
N GLU A 44 -10.03 4.24 -1.35
CA GLU A 44 -10.70 2.98 -0.98
C GLU A 44 -9.76 1.78 -1.06
N LEU A 45 -8.91 1.71 -2.09
CA LEU A 45 -7.94 0.63 -2.23
C LEU A 45 -6.84 0.69 -1.16
N ILE A 46 -6.42 1.87 -0.73
CA ILE A 46 -5.48 2.00 0.40
C ILE A 46 -6.13 1.61 1.73
N ASP A 47 -7.39 1.99 1.96
CA ASP A 47 -8.14 1.53 3.14
C ASP A 47 -8.34 0.01 3.11
N GLU A 48 -8.68 -0.55 1.95
CA GLU A 48 -8.81 -2.00 1.74
C GLU A 48 -7.49 -2.73 2.02
N LEU A 49 -6.36 -2.16 1.61
CA LEU A 49 -5.04 -2.71 1.89
C LEU A 49 -4.79 -2.80 3.40
N GLY A 50 -5.17 -1.77 4.16
CA GLY A 50 -5.06 -1.79 5.62
C GLY A 50 -5.87 -2.92 6.26
N GLN A 51 -7.07 -3.19 5.74
CA GLN A 51 -7.88 -4.33 6.19
C GLN A 51 -7.32 -5.68 5.74
N ALA A 52 -6.64 -5.70 4.59
CA ALA A 52 -6.01 -6.88 4.02
C ALA A 52 -4.69 -7.28 4.70
N LEU A 53 -4.11 -6.42 5.55
CA LEU A 53 -2.93 -6.76 6.34
C LEU A 53 -3.27 -7.87 7.33
N ASP A 54 -2.76 -9.07 7.05
CA ASP A 54 -2.97 -10.29 7.83
C ASP A 54 -1.99 -10.34 9.02
N PRO A 55 -2.48 -10.52 10.27
CA PRO A 55 -1.62 -10.77 11.42
C PRO A 55 -0.76 -12.04 11.35
N ALA A 56 -1.12 -12.99 10.49
CA ALA A 56 -0.35 -14.20 10.25
C ALA A 56 0.79 -13.99 9.24
N ALA A 57 0.77 -12.91 8.45
CA ALA A 57 1.86 -12.61 7.53
C ALA A 57 3.11 -12.13 8.31
N PRO A 58 4.32 -12.33 7.76
CA PRO A 58 5.53 -11.81 8.37
C PRO A 58 5.44 -10.29 8.57
N PRO A 59 5.81 -9.77 9.76
CA PRO A 59 5.69 -8.34 10.07
C PRO A 59 6.44 -7.45 9.08
N GLU A 60 7.57 -7.92 8.55
CA GLU A 60 8.34 -7.22 7.51
C GLU A 60 7.58 -7.09 6.18
N THR A 61 6.86 -8.13 5.77
CA THR A 61 6.03 -8.14 4.57
C THR A 61 4.88 -7.14 4.70
N ALA A 62 4.17 -7.16 5.83
CA ALA A 62 3.10 -6.21 6.11
C ALA A 62 3.61 -4.76 6.18
N ALA A 63 4.75 -4.53 6.84
CA ALA A 63 5.37 -3.23 6.95
C ALA A 63 5.85 -2.69 5.60
N HIS A 64 6.45 -3.54 4.76
CA HIS A 64 6.94 -3.14 3.45
C HIS A 64 5.79 -2.76 2.51
N LEU A 65 4.72 -3.56 2.45
CA LEU A 65 3.53 -3.22 1.67
C LEU A 65 2.91 -1.89 2.14
N ALA A 66 2.69 -1.75 3.44
CA ALA A 66 2.08 -0.55 4.00
C ALA A 66 2.92 0.71 3.74
N SER A 67 4.23 0.63 4.01
CA SER A 67 5.16 1.75 3.83
C SER A 67 5.26 2.18 2.36
N SER A 68 5.38 1.24 1.42
CA SER A 68 5.45 1.53 -0.01
C SER A 68 4.14 2.13 -0.54
N ALA A 69 3.00 1.62 -0.08
CA ALA A 69 1.69 2.16 -0.45
C ALA A 69 1.47 3.58 0.08
N SER A 70 1.81 3.84 1.35
CA SER A 70 1.78 5.18 1.94
C SER A 70 2.72 6.16 1.24
N ALA A 71 3.93 5.72 0.86
CA ALA A 71 4.87 6.56 0.14
C ALA A 71 4.34 6.98 -1.24
N LEU A 72 3.68 6.06 -1.95
CA LEU A 72 3.05 6.35 -3.24
C LEU A 72 1.82 7.26 -3.09
N ALA A 73 0.94 6.99 -2.12
CA ALA A 73 -0.20 7.85 -1.80
C ALA A 73 0.22 9.29 -1.49
N ARG A 74 1.31 9.46 -0.75
CA ARG A 74 1.89 10.77 -0.47
C ARG A 74 2.50 11.44 -1.70
N ALA A 75 3.21 10.69 -2.53
CA ALA A 75 3.78 11.21 -3.77
C ALA A 75 2.70 11.71 -4.73
N LEU A 76 1.58 10.98 -4.82
CA LEU A 76 0.38 11.39 -5.54
C LEU A 76 -0.18 12.68 -4.96
N HIS A 77 -0.52 12.70 -3.67
CA HIS A 77 -1.10 13.88 -3.02
C HIS A 77 -0.27 15.16 -3.22
N GLU A 78 1.05 15.07 -3.03
CA GLU A 78 1.97 16.21 -3.11
C GLU A 78 2.29 16.65 -4.56
N ARG A 79 1.74 15.99 -5.59
CA ARG A 79 2.10 16.22 -7.01
C ARG A 79 3.61 16.19 -7.24
N ARG A 80 4.29 15.23 -6.63
CA ARG A 80 5.75 15.07 -6.75
C ARG A 80 6.14 14.83 -8.21
N ASP A 81 7.37 15.19 -8.55
CA ASP A 81 7.95 14.94 -9.88
C ASP A 81 7.73 13.48 -10.33
N GLU A 82 7.49 13.30 -11.63
CA GLU A 82 7.19 12.01 -12.26
C GLU A 82 8.22 10.93 -11.91
N GLY A 83 9.50 11.30 -11.76
CA GLY A 83 10.56 10.38 -11.37
C GLY A 83 10.39 9.79 -9.96
N LEU A 84 9.93 10.60 -8.99
CA LEU A 84 9.69 10.08 -7.64
C LEU A 84 8.46 9.16 -7.63
N LEU A 85 7.42 9.56 -8.35
CA LEU A 85 6.17 8.82 -8.47
C LEU A 85 6.39 7.45 -9.12
N SER A 86 7.18 7.40 -10.20
CA SER A 86 7.63 6.16 -10.83
C SER A 86 8.44 5.28 -9.87
N SER A 87 9.33 5.89 -9.07
CA SER A 87 10.17 5.13 -8.12
C SER A 87 9.37 4.53 -6.96
N THR A 88 8.39 5.24 -6.42
CA THR A 88 7.53 4.72 -5.33
C THR A 88 6.57 3.66 -5.86
N ARG A 89 6.11 3.81 -7.11
CA ARG A 89 5.35 2.78 -7.82
C ARG A 89 6.15 1.48 -7.98
N ALA A 90 7.38 1.57 -8.47
CA ALA A 90 8.25 0.40 -8.64
C ALA A 90 8.51 -0.33 -7.30
N ARG A 91 8.72 0.42 -6.21
CA ARG A 91 8.89 -0.16 -4.87
C ARG A 91 7.63 -0.87 -4.38
N LEU A 92 6.45 -0.31 -4.63
CA LEU A 92 5.20 -0.96 -4.27
C LEU A 92 4.97 -2.24 -5.06
N ASP A 93 5.29 -2.24 -6.36
CA ASP A 93 5.22 -3.43 -7.21
C ASP A 93 6.19 -4.53 -6.74
N GLU A 94 7.42 -4.17 -6.38
CA GLU A 94 8.40 -5.10 -5.80
C GLU A 94 7.93 -5.67 -4.46
N ALA A 95 7.36 -4.84 -3.58
CA ALA A 95 6.80 -5.28 -2.30
C ALA A 95 5.64 -6.27 -2.49
N ALA A 96 4.75 -5.99 -3.46
CA ALA A 96 3.68 -6.91 -3.87
C ALA A 96 4.22 -8.24 -4.38
N ALA A 97 5.25 -8.22 -5.24
CA ALA A 97 5.85 -9.44 -5.77
C ALA A 97 6.44 -10.34 -4.66
N HIS A 98 7.07 -9.75 -3.65
CA HIS A 98 7.60 -10.48 -2.50
C HIS A 98 6.48 -11.00 -1.58
N ALA A 99 5.43 -10.21 -1.39
CA ALA A 99 4.33 -10.53 -0.48
C ALA A 99 3.35 -11.57 -1.04
N GLU A 100 3.33 -11.84 -2.35
CA GLU A 100 2.32 -12.70 -2.99
C GLU A 100 2.14 -14.07 -2.31
N ALA A 101 3.24 -14.70 -1.89
CA ALA A 101 3.20 -16.02 -1.27
C ALA A 101 2.64 -16.00 0.17
N GLU A 102 2.75 -14.86 0.85
CA GLU A 102 2.49 -14.72 2.30
C GLU A 102 1.22 -13.92 2.58
N ALA A 103 0.88 -12.98 1.70
CA ALA A 103 -0.25 -12.07 1.79
C ALA A 103 -0.91 -11.89 0.41
N PRO A 104 -1.48 -12.95 -0.19
CA PRO A 104 -2.04 -12.90 -1.55
C PRO A 104 -3.21 -11.91 -1.66
N PHE A 105 -4.01 -11.76 -0.61
CA PHE A 105 -5.13 -10.83 -0.60
C PHE A 105 -4.66 -9.36 -0.61
N ALA A 106 -3.69 -9.02 0.24
CA ALA A 106 -3.08 -7.68 0.24
C ALA A 106 -2.43 -7.37 -1.12
N THR A 107 -1.76 -8.36 -1.72
CA THR A 107 -1.15 -8.20 -3.04
C THR A 107 -2.18 -7.96 -4.14
N GLN A 108 -3.33 -8.62 -4.09
CA GLN A 108 -4.43 -8.36 -5.03
C GLN A 108 -4.98 -6.92 -4.91
N VAL A 109 -5.05 -6.37 -3.70
CA VAL A 109 -5.44 -4.95 -3.51
C VAL A 109 -4.40 -4.03 -4.12
N VAL A 110 -3.11 -4.28 -3.88
CA VAL A 110 -2.02 -3.48 -4.45
C VAL A 110 -2.02 -3.51 -5.98
N ARG A 111 -2.25 -4.67 -6.60
CA ARG A 111 -2.35 -4.77 -8.07
C ARG A 111 -3.47 -3.90 -8.61
N ARG A 112 -4.67 -3.95 -8.01
CA ARG A 112 -5.79 -3.08 -8.39
C ARG A 112 -5.45 -1.59 -8.24
N PHE A 113 -4.70 -1.23 -7.21
CA PHE A 113 -4.22 0.15 -7.02
C PHE A 113 -3.27 0.58 -8.13
N LEU A 114 -2.28 -0.25 -8.47
CA LEU A 114 -1.32 0.00 -9.55
C LEU A 114 -1.98 0.05 -10.94
N ASP A 115 -2.99 -0.79 -11.17
CA ASP A 115 -3.77 -0.82 -12.40
C ASP A 115 -4.61 0.46 -12.56
N LEU A 116 -5.23 0.92 -11.47
CA LEU A 116 -5.98 2.18 -11.48
C LEU A 116 -5.07 3.37 -11.77
N LEU A 117 -3.86 3.39 -11.20
CA LEU A 117 -2.86 4.41 -11.55
C LEU A 117 -2.52 4.39 -13.05
N ALA A 118 -2.26 3.20 -13.59
CA ALA A 118 -1.98 3.04 -15.02
C ALA A 118 -3.13 3.56 -15.90
N GLN A 119 -4.38 3.30 -15.48
CA GLN A 119 -5.57 3.71 -16.21
C GLN A 119 -5.69 5.24 -16.29
N ILE A 120 -5.27 5.97 -15.25
CA ILE A 120 -5.37 7.43 -15.15
C ILE A 120 -4.10 8.14 -15.67
N GLY A 121 -3.15 7.39 -16.23
CA GLY A 121 -1.93 7.92 -16.85
C GLY A 121 -0.79 8.21 -15.87
N ILE A 122 -0.80 7.56 -14.69
CA ILE A 122 0.22 7.66 -13.64
C ILE A 122 0.95 6.32 -13.51
#